data_AF-A0A524NL42-F1
#
_entry.id   AF-A0A524NL42-F1
#
_cell.length_a   1.000
_cell.length_b   1.000
_cell.length_c   1.000
_cell.angle_alpha   90.00
_cell.angle_beta   90.00
_cell.angle_gamma   90.00
#
_symmetry.space_group_name_H-M   'P 1'
#
loop_
_entity.id
_entity.type
_entity.pdbx_description
1 polymer ?
#
loop_
_entity_poly.entity_id
_entity_poly.type
_entity_poly.pdbx_seq_one_letter_code
_entity_poly.pdbx_strand_id
1 'polypeptide(L)'
;MEPRIIFPWLTTYKPIIEKTLDRKVDYRLITPQFETNHYLKTLNTLMKYPNFNLKLISVTPKAVFSLWDKKAALIVTSPVGMQGQSPTLWSNNKSIVDLCQDYFEHLWINAKKTNLKKLS
;
A
#
# COMPACT_ATOMS: atom_id res chain seq x y z
N MET A 1 12.48 1.42 19.89
CA MET A 1 12.48 0.91 18.51
C MET A 1 11.05 0.81 18.06
N GLU A 2 10.60 1.66 17.13
CA GLU A 2 9.26 1.53 16.57
C GLU A 2 9.17 0.26 15.71
N PRO A 3 8.01 -0.43 15.71
CA PRO A 3 7.85 -1.66 14.95
C PRO A 3 8.07 -1.35 13.46
N ARG A 4 9.02 -2.08 12.87
CA ARG A 4 9.24 -2.13 11.43
C ARG A 4 7.88 -2.40 10.79
N ILE A 5 7.42 -1.52 9.90
CA ILE A 5 6.22 -1.82 9.12
C ILE A 5 6.59 -2.92 8.14
N ILE A 6 6.36 -4.14 8.60
CA ILE A 6 6.46 -5.36 7.82
C ILE A 6 5.15 -5.39 7.01
N PHE A 7 5.24 -5.60 5.70
CA PHE A 7 4.07 -5.81 4.84
C PHE A 7 3.96 -7.29 4.43
N PRO A 8 3.66 -8.25 5.34
CA PRO A 8 3.50 -9.66 4.97
C PRO A 8 2.44 -9.83 3.88
N TRP A 9 1.43 -8.95 3.88
CA TRP A 9 0.34 -8.96 2.92
C TRP A 9 0.84 -8.79 1.49
N LEU A 10 1.88 -7.98 1.22
CA LEU A 10 2.34 -7.75 -0.15
C LEU A 10 2.89 -9.04 -0.78
N THR A 11 3.65 -9.82 0.00
CA THR A 11 4.16 -11.12 -0.44
C THR A 11 3.03 -12.16 -0.51
N THR A 12 2.16 -12.19 0.50
CA THR A 12 1.05 -13.16 0.60
C THR A 12 0.04 -12.98 -0.54
N TYR A 13 -0.32 -11.75 -0.85
CA TYR A 13 -1.32 -11.42 -1.86
C TYR A 13 -0.73 -11.13 -3.24
N LYS A 14 0.58 -11.33 -3.44
CA LYS A 14 1.25 -11.11 -4.74
C LYS A 14 0.48 -11.75 -5.91
N PRO A 15 0.03 -13.03 -5.86
CA PRO A 15 -0.69 -13.63 -6.99
C PRO A 15 -2.02 -12.94 -7.29
N ILE A 16 -2.69 -12.39 -6.27
CA ILE A 16 -3.95 -11.64 -6.44
C ILE A 16 -3.68 -10.26 -7.03
N ILE A 17 -2.60 -9.61 -6.62
CA ILE A 17 -2.16 -8.33 -7.19
C ILE A 17 -1.79 -8.52 -8.66
N GLU A 18 -1.02 -9.55 -9.02
CA GLU A 18 -0.65 -9.84 -10.42
C GLU A 18 -1.90 -10.07 -11.28
N LYS A 19 -2.85 -10.90 -10.84
CA LYS A 19 -4.14 -11.09 -11.54
C LYS A 19 -4.95 -9.80 -11.70
N THR A 20 -4.86 -8.90 -10.73
CA THR A 20 -5.54 -7.60 -10.78
C THR A 20 -4.87 -6.68 -11.81
N LEU A 21 -3.53 -6.69 -11.85
CA LEU A 21 -2.75 -5.94 -12.82
C LEU A 21 -2.92 -6.47 -14.25
N ASP A 22 -3.01 -7.79 -14.45
CA ASP A 22 -3.29 -8.42 -15.75
C ASP A 22 -4.64 -7.96 -16.32
N ARG A 23 -5.61 -7.65 -15.44
CA ARG A 23 -6.91 -7.08 -15.82
C ARG A 23 -6.86 -5.57 -16.11
N LYS A 24 -5.68 -4.98 -16.15
CA LYS A 24 -5.43 -3.54 -16.40
C LYS A 24 -6.05 -2.61 -15.34
N VAL A 25 -6.25 -3.10 -14.11
CA VAL A 25 -6.68 -2.25 -12.99
C VAL A 25 -5.52 -1.36 -12.56
N ASP A 26 -5.76 -0.06 -12.41
CA ASP A 26 -4.77 0.89 -11.91
C ASP A 26 -4.49 0.64 -10.42
N TYR A 27 -3.28 0.21 -10.11
CA TYR A 27 -2.86 -0.10 -8.74
C TYR A 27 -1.86 0.94 -8.25
N ARG A 28 -2.25 1.72 -7.23
CA ARG A 28 -1.38 2.72 -6.60
C ARG A 28 -1.02 2.31 -5.18
N LEU A 29 0.28 2.28 -4.89
CA LEU A 29 0.82 1.93 -3.57
C LEU A 29 1.67 3.07 -3.01
N ILE A 30 1.37 3.47 -1.78
CA ILE A 30 2.21 4.33 -0.97
C ILE A 30 2.74 3.51 0.19
N THR A 31 4.03 3.61 0.46
CA THR A 31 4.66 2.93 1.59
C THR A 31 5.81 3.78 2.12
N PRO A 32 6.12 3.69 3.43
CA PRO A 32 7.36 4.22 3.97
C PRO A 32 8.55 3.67 3.21
N GLN A 33 9.65 4.42 3.22
CA GLN A 33 10.94 3.88 2.81
C GLN A 33 11.32 2.73 3.75
N PHE A 34 11.63 1.57 3.19
CA PHE A 34 12.03 0.36 3.92
C PHE A 34 13.50 0.08 3.64
N GLU A 35 14.24 -0.33 4.67
CA GLU A 35 15.67 -0.61 4.59
C GLU A 35 15.97 -2.03 4.08
N THR A 36 14.98 -2.93 4.09
CA THR A 36 15.21 -4.36 3.86
C THR A 36 14.95 -4.81 2.43
N ASN A 37 15.94 -5.49 1.84
CA ASN A 37 15.91 -6.05 0.48
C ASN A 37 14.80 -7.08 0.20
N HIS A 38 14.17 -7.66 1.24
CA HIS A 38 13.21 -8.74 1.05
C HIS A 38 11.99 -8.34 0.19
N TYR A 39 11.46 -7.13 0.38
CA TYR A 39 10.28 -6.65 -0.35
C TYR A 39 10.62 -6.01 -1.70
N LEU A 40 11.88 -5.57 -1.88
CA LEU A 40 12.35 -5.02 -3.15
C LEU A 40 12.17 -6.02 -4.28
N LYS A 41 12.41 -7.32 -4.06
CA LYS A 41 12.22 -8.34 -5.09
C LYS A 41 10.75 -8.45 -5.53
N THR A 42 9.82 -8.46 -4.58
CA THR A 42 8.38 -8.49 -4.86
C THR A 42 7.95 -7.24 -5.60
N LEU A 43 8.33 -6.05 -5.12
CA LEU A 43 8.01 -4.78 -5.76
C LEU A 43 8.61 -4.67 -7.15
N ASN A 44 9.87 -5.05 -7.36
CA ASN A 44 10.51 -5.08 -8.68
C ASN A 44 9.76 -5.97 -9.66
N THR A 45 9.19 -7.09 -9.19
CA THR A 45 8.36 -7.96 -10.04
C THR A 45 7.06 -7.27 -10.44
N LEU A 46 6.44 -6.49 -9.54
CA LEU A 46 5.20 -5.76 -9.81
C LEU A 46 5.44 -4.51 -10.67
N MET A 47 6.62 -3.88 -10.59
CA MET A 47 6.98 -2.71 -11.41
C MET A 47 7.07 -3.01 -12.91
N LYS A 48 7.06 -4.28 -13.34
CA LYS A 48 6.97 -4.63 -14.76
C LYS A 48 5.59 -4.27 -15.38
N TYR A 49 4.57 -4.12 -14.54
CA TYR A 49 3.21 -3.79 -14.98
C TYR A 49 3.07 -2.27 -15.13
N PRO A 50 2.63 -1.75 -16.29
CA PRO A 50 2.53 -0.30 -16.54
C PRO A 50 1.48 0.39 -15.66
N ASN A 51 0.49 -0.36 -15.20
CA ASN A 51 -0.59 0.08 -14.32
C ASN A 51 -0.25 -0.06 -12.82
N PHE A 52 0.95 -0.55 -12.48
CA PHE A 52 1.44 -0.56 -11.10
C PHE A 52 2.27 0.70 -10.83
N ASN A 53 1.81 1.51 -9.87
CA ASN A 53 2.46 2.77 -9.50
C ASN A 53 2.84 2.75 -8.02
N LEU A 54 4.13 2.92 -7.74
CA LEU A 54 4.68 2.96 -6.39
C LEU A 54 5.24 4.35 -6.08
N LYS A 55 4.91 4.87 -4.89
CA LYS A 55 5.58 6.03 -4.30
C LYS A 55 6.06 5.74 -2.89
N LEU A 56 7.23 6.27 -2.55
CA LEU A 56 7.79 6.19 -1.21
C LEU A 56 7.55 7.50 -0.46
N ILE A 57 7.25 7.39 0.84
CA ILE A 57 7.16 8.49 1.78
C ILE A 57 8.22 8.35 2.87
N SER A 58 8.75 9.49 3.33
CA SER A 58 9.77 9.53 4.38
C SER A 58 9.19 9.39 5.79
N VAL A 59 7.88 9.54 5.94
CA VAL A 59 7.19 9.47 7.22
C VAL A 59 6.23 8.29 7.21
N THR A 60 6.23 7.53 8.30
CA THR A 60 5.24 6.48 8.53
C THR A 60 3.83 7.08 8.56
N PRO A 61 2.91 6.64 7.68
CA PRO A 61 1.54 7.14 7.70
C PRO A 61 0.84 6.66 8.97
N LYS A 62 0.04 7.55 9.58
CA LYS A 62 -0.67 7.27 10.84
C LYS A 62 -1.80 6.25 10.68
N ALA A 63 -2.33 6.12 9.46
CA ALA A 63 -3.37 5.16 9.12
C ALA A 63 -2.88 4.26 7.99
N VAL A 64 -3.17 2.96 8.12
CA VAL A 64 -2.93 1.96 7.07
C VAL A 64 -4.29 1.50 6.56
N PHE A 65 -4.50 1.61 5.26
CA PHE A 65 -5.77 1.25 4.63
C PHE A 65 -5.57 0.91 3.15
N SER A 66 -6.61 0.32 2.56
CA SER A 66 -6.74 0.15 1.11
C SER A 66 -8.09 0.66 0.63
N LEU A 67 -8.13 1.13 -0.61
CA LEU A 67 -9.32 1.65 -1.27
C LEU A 67 -9.58 0.82 -2.53
N TRP A 68 -10.85 0.49 -2.74
CA TRP A 68 -11.31 -0.35 -3.86
C TRP A 68 -12.33 0.43 -4.68
N ASP A 69 -11.97 0.74 -5.93
CA ASP A 69 -12.80 1.45 -6.91
C ASP A 69 -13.48 2.74 -6.40
N LYS A 70 -12.89 3.39 -5.38
CA LYS A 70 -13.49 4.53 -4.65
C LYS A 70 -14.88 4.22 -4.06
N LYS A 71 -15.18 2.94 -3.79
CA LYS A 71 -16.47 2.45 -3.29
C LYS A 71 -16.38 1.79 -1.92
N ALA A 72 -15.21 1.26 -1.56
CA ALA A 72 -14.99 0.63 -0.26
C ALA A 72 -13.59 0.92 0.27
N ALA A 73 -13.49 0.97 1.59
CA ALA A 73 -12.24 1.11 2.31
C ALA A 73 -12.07 -0.07 3.27
N LEU A 74 -10.85 -0.61 3.34
CA LEU A 74 -10.41 -1.53 4.39
C LEU A 74 -9.38 -0.79 5.24
N ILE A 75 -9.71 -0.51 6.50
CA ILE A 75 -8.88 0.27 7.42
C ILE A 75 -8.33 -0.65 8.49
N VAL A 76 -7.03 -0.60 8.74
CA VAL A 76 -6.41 -1.29 9.88
C VAL A 76 -6.67 -0.46 11.14
N THR A 77 -7.36 -1.04 12.12
CA THR A 77 -7.82 -0.31 13.33
C THR A 77 -6.87 -0.45 14.52
N SER A 78 -5.85 -1.30 14.44
CA SER A 78 -4.79 -1.39 15.46
C SER A 78 -3.42 -1.03 14.85
N PRO A 79 -2.67 -0.08 15.45
CA PRO A 79 -1.27 0.18 15.09
C PRO A 79 -0.32 -0.94 15.54
N VAL A 80 -0.77 -1.82 16.45
CA VAL A 80 0.00 -2.93 17.00
C VAL A 80 -0.65 -4.22 16.52
N GLY A 81 -0.12 -4.79 15.44
CA GLY A 81 -0.50 -6.11 14.99
C GLY A 81 0.71 -6.83 14.43
N MET A 82 1.22 -7.80 15.18
CA MET A 82 2.13 -8.80 14.66
C MET A 82 1.46 -9.53 13.48
N GLN A 83 2.28 -9.90 12.51
CA GLN A 83 2.03 -10.88 11.45
C GLN A 83 0.61 -11.49 11.44
N GLY A 84 -0.27 -10.92 10.62
CA GLY A 84 -1.46 -11.62 10.12
C GLY A 84 -2.80 -11.37 10.82
N GLN A 85 -2.86 -10.65 11.95
CA GLN A 85 -4.13 -10.45 12.68
C GLN A 85 -4.31 -9.02 13.26
N SER A 86 -4.10 -7.99 12.45
CA SER A 86 -4.60 -6.66 12.84
C SER A 86 -6.11 -6.61 12.63
N PRO A 87 -6.92 -6.16 13.62
CA PRO A 87 -8.33 -5.91 13.38
C PRO A 87 -8.47 -4.90 12.23
N THR A 88 -9.44 -5.16 11.36
CA THR A 88 -9.72 -4.31 10.22
C THR A 88 -11.19 -3.95 10.18
N LEU A 89 -11.46 -2.73 9.72
CA LEU A 89 -12.79 -2.22 9.43
C LEU A 89 -12.97 -2.21 7.91
N TRP A 90 -13.88 -3.03 7.40
CA TRP A 90 -14.40 -2.90 6.05
C TRP A 90 -15.60 -1.95 6.05
N SER A 91 -15.59 -0.94 5.21
CA SER A 91 -16.69 0.03 5.12
C SER A 91 -16.93 0.47 3.69
N ASN A 92 -18.20 0.57 3.33
CA ASN A 92 -18.69 1.24 2.12
C ASN A 92 -19.47 2.52 2.46
N ASN A 93 -19.38 3.00 3.72
CA ASN A 93 -19.95 4.28 4.09
C ASN A 93 -19.24 5.40 3.32
N LYS A 94 -20.02 6.21 2.60
CA LYS A 94 -19.47 7.23 1.70
C LYS A 94 -18.51 8.20 2.40
N SER A 95 -18.85 8.69 3.60
CA SER A 95 -17.99 9.63 4.33
C SER A 95 -16.65 9.02 4.72
N ILE A 96 -16.62 7.73 5.07
CA ILE A 96 -15.38 7.01 5.38
C ILE A 96 -14.53 6.82 4.13
N VAL A 97 -15.16 6.42 3.01
CA VAL A 97 -14.48 6.22 1.74
C VAL A 97 -13.89 7.53 1.22
N ASP A 98 -14.66 8.62 1.25
CA ASP A 98 -14.20 9.96 0.84
C ASP A 98 -13.03 10.44 1.71
N LEU A 99 -13.10 10.25 3.04
CA LEU A 99 -11.99 10.58 3.96
C LEU A 99 -10.70 9.83 3.61
N CYS A 100 -10.79 8.51 3.41
CA CYS A 100 -9.65 7.69 3.01
C CYS A 100 -9.10 8.12 1.65
N GLN A 101 -9.97 8.43 0.70
CA GLN A 101 -9.61 8.86 -0.65
C GLN A 101 -8.86 10.20 -0.61
N ASP A 102 -9.39 11.19 0.10
CA ASP A 102 -8.76 12.51 0.24
C ASP A 102 -7.41 12.41 0.94
N TYR A 103 -7.33 11.61 2.01
CA TYR A 103 -6.08 11.37 2.70
C TYR A 103 -5.05 10.65 1.82
N PHE A 104 -5.48 9.65 1.05
CA PHE A 104 -4.60 8.96 0.09
C PHE A 104 -4.07 9.92 -0.98
N GLU A 105 -4.92 10.75 -1.59
CA GLU A 105 -4.47 11.69 -2.62
C GLU A 105 -3.53 12.75 -2.05
N HIS A 106 -3.81 13.25 -0.85
CA HIS A 106 -2.90 14.15 -0.15
C HIS A 106 -1.51 13.52 0.05
N LEU A 107 -1.46 12.27 0.52
CA LEU A 107 -0.19 11.54 0.63
C LEU A 107 0.44 11.31 -0.75
N TRP A 108 -0.36 10.95 -1.76
CA TRP A 108 0.11 10.63 -3.11
C TRP A 108 0.80 11.83 -3.77
N ILE A 109 0.21 13.02 -3.68
CA ILE A 109 0.75 14.25 -4.28
C ILE A 109 2.08 14.63 -3.63
N ASN A 110 2.17 14.49 -2.30
CA ASN A 110 3.35 14.85 -1.53
C ASN A 110 4.45 13.78 -1.52
N ALA A 111 4.13 12.54 -1.92
CA ALA A 111 5.09 11.45 -1.97
C ALA A 111 6.05 11.57 -3.16
N LYS A 112 7.31 11.18 -2.95
CA LYS A 112 8.33 11.18 -4.00
C LYS A 112 8.07 10.00 -4.96
N LYS A 113 8.12 10.26 -6.27
CA LYS A 113 8.17 9.19 -7.28
C LYS A 113 9.46 8.40 -7.09
N THR A 114 9.36 7.08 -7.06
CA THR A 114 10.49 6.21 -6.77
C THR A 114 10.98 5.49 -8.02
N ASN A 115 12.30 5.43 -8.18
CA ASN A 115 12.96 4.51 -9.09
C ASN A 115 13.69 3.45 -8.26
N LEU A 116 13.11 2.26 -8.15
CA LEU A 116 13.65 1.18 -7.30
C LEU A 116 15.07 0.74 -7.71
N LYS A 117 15.50 1.01 -8.96
CA LYS A 117 16.87 0.74 -9.43
C LYS A 117 17.95 1.53 -8.70
N LYS A 118 17.58 2.60 -7.98
CA LYS A 118 18.51 3.39 -7.14
C LYS A 118 18.60 2.90 -5.69
N LEU A 119 17.80 1.90 -5.32
CA LEU A 119 17.74 1.33 -3.97
C LEU A 119 18.35 -0.08 -3.89
N SER A 120 18.87 -0.59 -5.01
CA SER A 120 19.58 -1.88 -5.15
C SER A 120 21.08 -1.69 -5.21
#